data_AF-A0A529N882-F1
#
_entry.id   AF-A0A529N882-F1
#
_cell.length_a   1.000
_cell.length_b   1.000
_cell.length_c   1.000
_cell.angle_alpha   90.00
_cell.angle_beta   90.00
_cell.angle_gamma   90.00
#
_symmetry.space_group_name_H-M   'P 1'
#
loop_
_entity.id
_entity.type
_entity.pdbx_description
1 polymer ?
#
loop_
_entity_poly.entity_id
_entity_poly.type
_entity_poly.pdbx_seq_one_letter_code
_entity_poly.pdbx_strand_id
1 'polypeptide(L)' 'MLRGSLTALVTPFEKSGRFDEKAFRAFVEWQIAEGTTGLV' A
#
# COMPACT_ATOMS: atom_id res chain seq x y z
N MET A 1 -7.04 -3.54 -19.96
CA MET A 1 -7.91 -4.20 -18.96
C MET A 1 -7.11 -4.35 -17.67
N LEU A 2 -7.71 -4.09 -16.51
CA LEU A 2 -7.10 -4.35 -15.20
C LEU A 2 -7.28 -5.83 -14.85
N ARG A 3 -6.17 -6.56 -14.69
CA ARG A 3 -6.14 -8.00 -14.37
C ARG A 3 -4.87 -8.28 -13.55
N GLY A 4 -4.87 -9.35 -12.78
CA GLY A 4 -3.78 -9.70 -11.85
C GLY A 4 -4.15 -9.42 -10.39
N SER A 5 -3.15 -9.35 -9.53
CA SER A 5 -3.34 -9.02 -8.11
C SER A 5 -3.48 -7.51 -7.94
N LEU A 6 -4.63 -7.07 -7.42
CA LEU A 6 -4.95 -5.66 -7.18
C LEU A 6 -5.23 -5.49 -5.69
N THR A 7 -4.21 -5.08 -4.93
CA THR A 7 -4.31 -4.99 -3.47
C THR A 7 -5.13 -3.77 -3.06
N ALA A 8 -6.20 -3.97 -2.29
CA ALA A 8 -6.87 -2.90 -1.56
C ALA A 8 -5.95 -2.45 -0.42
N LEU A 9 -5.25 -1.35 -0.63
CA LEU A 9 -4.17 -0.92 0.23
C LEU A 9 -4.74 -0.25 1.48
N VAL A 10 -4.37 -0.77 2.65
CA VAL A 10 -4.75 -0.10 3.91
C VAL A 10 -4.05 1.25 4.02
N THR A 11 -4.76 2.25 4.56
CA THR A 11 -4.15 3.55 4.92
C THR A 11 -3.64 3.46 6.36
N PRO A 12 -2.32 3.41 6.59
CA PRO A 12 -1.77 3.35 7.93
C PRO A 12 -1.89 4.72 8.61
N PHE A 13 -2.23 4.67 9.90
CA PHE A 13 -2.31 5.82 10.77
C PHE A 13 -1.44 5.58 12.02
N GLU A 14 -0.76 6.63 12.47
CA GLU A 14 -0.11 6.66 13.77
C GLU A 14 -1.13 6.47 14.89
N LYS A 15 -0.66 6.16 16.10
CA LYS A 15 -1.53 6.10 17.30
C LYS A 15 -2.28 7.41 17.56
N SER A 16 -1.75 8.53 17.08
CA SER A 16 -2.36 9.86 17.15
C SER A 16 -3.55 10.04 16.19
N GLY A 17 -3.77 9.08 15.27
CA GLY A 17 -4.74 9.19 14.18
C GLY A 17 -4.22 9.98 12.98
N ARG A 18 -2.97 10.45 12.99
CA ARG A 18 -2.34 11.09 11.83
C ARG A 18 -1.92 10.06 10.79
N PHE A 19 -2.00 10.43 9.51
CA PHE A 19 -1.48 9.61 8.42
C PHE A 19 0.01 9.31 8.61
N ASP A 20 0.38 8.03 8.56
CA ASP A 20 1.78 7.60 8.63
C ASP A 20 2.37 7.46 7.23
N GLU A 21 2.96 8.54 6.73
CA GLU A 21 3.54 8.59 5.38
C GLU A 21 4.68 7.57 5.20
N LYS A 22 5.51 7.39 6.24
CA LYS A 22 6.67 6.50 6.16
C LYS A 22 6.22 5.05 6.04
N ALA A 23 5.25 4.62 6.85
CA ALA A 23 4.68 3.29 6.77
C ALA A 23 3.96 3.07 5.44
N PHE A 24 3.20 4.06 4.95
CA PHE A 24 2.51 3.97 3.68
C PHE A 24 3.48 3.76 2.51
N ARG A 25 4.56 4.57 2.44
CA ARG A 25 5.59 4.42 1.41
C ARG A 25 6.28 3.06 1.47
N ALA A 26 6.71 2.64 2.66
CA ALA A 26 7.34 1.33 2.84
C ALA A 26 6.41 0.18 2.40
N PHE A 27 5.11 0.30 2.68
CA PHE A 27 4.15 -0.72 2.26
C PHE A 27 3.96 -0.75 0.75
N VAL A 28 3.90 0.41 0.08
CA VAL A 28 3.88 0.50 -1.40
C VAL A 28 5.13 -0.15 -2.01
N GLU A 29 6.32 0.16 -1.51
CA GLU A 29 7.56 -0.44 -2.01
C GLU A 29 7.57 -1.96 -1.87
N TRP A 30 7.03 -2.47 -0.76
CA TRP A 30 6.87 -3.92 -0.57
C TRP A 30 5.89 -4.53 -1.58
N GLN A 31 4.74 -3.90 -1.86
CA GLN A 31 3.79 -4.40 -2.88
C GLN A 31 4.45 -4.53 -4.26
N ILE A 32 5.31 -3.56 -4.61
CA ILE A 32 6.08 -3.57 -5.85
C ILE A 32 7.09 -4.72 -5.84
N ALA A 33 7.84 -4.88 -4.76
CA ALA A 33 8.85 -5.94 -4.62
C ALA A 33 8.23 -7.35 -4.71
N GLU A 34 7.02 -7.55 -4.19
CA GLU A 34 6.28 -8.81 -4.28
C GLU A 34 5.54 -9.02 -5.61
N GLY A 35 5.57 -8.05 -6.52
CA GLY A 35 5.00 -8.19 -7.87
C GLY A 35 3.49 -7.99 -7.96
N THR A 36 2.89 -7.21 -7.05
CA THR A 36 1.48 -6.83 -7.16
C THR A 36 1.23 -6.03 -8.44
N THR A 37 0.13 -6.30 -9.14
CA THR A 37 -0.17 -5.72 -10.46
C THR A 37 -0.77 -4.32 -10.38
N GLY A 38 -1.43 -3.98 -9.27
CA GLY A 38 -1.91 -2.63 -9.00
C GLY A 38 -2.42 -2.46 -7.58
N LEU A 39 -2.72 -1.21 -7.22
CA LEU A 39 -3.17 -0.81 -5.90
C LEU A 39 -4.53 -0.11 -6.00
N VAL A 40 -5.40 -0.31 -5.02
CA VAL A 40 -6.68 0.38 -4.84
C VAL A 40 -6.69 1.09 -3.50
#